data_AF-A0A2E3KM75-F1
#
_entry.id   AF-A0A2E3KM75-F1
#
_cell.length_a   1.000
_cell.length_b   1.000
_cell.length_c   1.000
_cell.angle_alpha   90.00
_cell.angle_beta   90.00
_cell.angle_gamma   90.00
#
_symmetry.space_group_name_H-M   'P 1'
#
loop_
_entity.id
_entity.type
_entity.pdbx_description
1 polymer ?
#
loop_
_entity_poly.entity_id
_entity_poly.type
_entity_poly.pdbx_seq_one_letter_code
_entity_poly.pdbx_strand_id
1 'polypeptide(L)'
;MNDSSTNFGFLDRCDPRVSHLARQAEHYVHSDPDSCLFKLRLMVELMAKRLASLSIPGVGEADLSTMLGMLEREGSLPRTQADGMHAIRRDGNAAVHGNATPAPTAMRRLRDAHRLSGWYARNIVRGGRFDIGEFKPPQPQSRPSSEESDLHDQIHELEDRIEERRRKTRDALLLFREDESSEAVCKRYRIELKALNMVAMAAG
;
A
#
# COMPACT_ATOMS: atom_id res chain seq x y z
N MET A 1 -14.53 -23.99 17.82
CA MET A 1 -13.16 -24.37 17.43
C MET A 1 -12.83 -23.67 16.14
N ASN A 2 -11.95 -22.66 16.19
CA ASN A 2 -10.94 -22.30 15.18
C ASN A 2 -10.43 -20.91 15.57
N ASP A 3 -9.46 -20.86 16.48
CA ASP A 3 -8.48 -19.78 16.46
C ASP A 3 -7.61 -20.02 15.22
N SER A 4 -8.19 -19.68 14.06
CA SER A 4 -7.53 -19.70 12.78
C SER A 4 -6.39 -18.69 12.85
N SER A 5 -5.16 -19.18 12.79
CA SER A 5 -3.95 -18.37 12.69
C SER A 5 -4.14 -17.28 11.63
N THR A 6 -4.35 -16.04 12.07
CA THR A 6 -4.46 -14.88 11.15
C THR A 6 -3.12 -14.66 10.45
N ASN A 7 -3.15 -14.13 9.22
CA ASN A 7 -1.92 -13.80 8.49
C ASN A 7 -1.03 -12.82 9.27
N PHE A 8 -1.62 -12.04 10.17
CA PHE A 8 -0.94 -11.00 10.94
C PHE A 8 -0.64 -11.39 12.39
N GLY A 9 -0.80 -12.67 12.75
CA GLY A 9 -0.55 -13.19 14.09
C GLY A 9 0.80 -12.80 14.68
N PHE A 10 1.85 -12.83 13.86
CA PHE A 10 3.22 -12.53 14.26
C PHE A 10 3.43 -11.08 14.75
N LEU A 11 2.53 -10.15 14.38
CA LEU A 11 2.63 -8.76 14.78
C LEU A 11 2.27 -8.52 16.24
N ASP A 12 1.56 -9.42 16.93
CA ASP A 12 1.16 -9.23 18.33
C ASP A 12 2.35 -8.97 19.25
N ARG A 13 3.49 -9.58 18.96
CA ARG A 13 4.73 -9.39 19.73
C ARG A 13 5.47 -8.09 19.41
N CYS A 14 5.17 -7.48 18.26
CA CYS A 14 5.81 -6.26 17.78
C CYS A 14 4.96 -5.03 18.09
N ASP A 15 3.71 -5.05 17.63
CA ASP A 15 2.76 -3.95 17.73
C ASP A 15 1.31 -4.50 17.68
N PRO A 16 0.68 -4.72 18.85
CA PRO A 16 -0.67 -5.26 18.93
C PRO A 16 -1.72 -4.41 18.21
N ARG A 17 -1.53 -3.09 18.12
CA ARG A 17 -2.49 -2.19 17.47
C ARG A 17 -2.45 -2.36 15.95
N VAL A 18 -1.24 -2.48 15.39
CA VAL A 18 -1.04 -2.79 13.97
C VAL A 18 -1.61 -4.17 13.65
N SER A 19 -1.33 -5.18 14.49
CA SER A 19 -1.91 -6.53 14.34
C SER A 19 -3.44 -6.50 14.30
N HIS A 20 -4.07 -5.79 15.24
CA HIS A 20 -5.53 -5.70 15.33
C HIS A 20 -6.16 -5.09 14.06
N LEU A 21 -5.59 -3.99 13.54
CA LEU A 21 -6.09 -3.37 12.30
C LEU A 21 -5.91 -4.29 11.09
N ALA A 22 -4.79 -5.01 11.03
CA ALA A 22 -4.52 -5.94 9.94
C ALA A 22 -5.49 -7.14 9.95
N ARG A 23 -5.83 -7.68 11.12
CA ARG A 23 -6.86 -8.72 11.27
C ARG A 23 -8.25 -8.24 10.86
N GLN A 24 -8.59 -7.00 11.20
CA GLN A 24 -9.85 -6.40 10.74
C GLN A 24 -9.87 -6.28 9.21
N ALA A 25 -8.78 -5.79 8.60
CA ALA A 25 -8.68 -5.73 7.15
C ALA A 25 -8.82 -7.12 6.50
N GLU A 26 -8.18 -8.15 7.07
CA GLU A 26 -8.30 -9.54 6.63
C GLU A 26 -9.75 -10.04 6.65
N HIS A 27 -10.50 -9.69 7.71
CA HIS A 27 -11.91 -10.07 7.84
C HIS A 27 -12.81 -9.37 6.82
N TYR A 28 -12.53 -8.10 6.49
CA TYR A 28 -13.37 -7.30 5.60
C TYR A 28 -13.08 -7.48 4.11
N VAL A 29 -11.97 -8.11 3.73
CA VAL A 29 -11.49 -8.12 2.33
C VAL A 29 -12.53 -8.58 1.29
N HIS A 30 -13.45 -9.47 1.67
CA HIS A 30 -14.52 -9.96 0.80
C HIS A 30 -15.89 -9.35 1.12
N SER A 31 -16.17 -9.04 2.39
CA SER A 31 -17.48 -8.56 2.83
C SER A 31 -17.66 -7.06 2.65
N ASP A 32 -16.59 -6.30 2.82
CA ASP A 32 -16.54 -4.84 2.66
C ASP A 32 -15.10 -4.41 2.25
N PRO A 33 -14.77 -4.47 0.95
CA PRO A 33 -13.47 -4.07 0.42
C PRO A 33 -13.05 -2.63 0.77
N ASP A 34 -14.02 -1.72 0.91
CA ASP A 34 -13.75 -0.32 1.28
C ASP A 34 -13.28 -0.23 2.74
N SER A 35 -13.97 -0.93 3.65
CA SER A 35 -13.52 -1.05 5.05
C SER A 35 -12.17 -1.75 5.14
N CYS A 36 -11.91 -2.77 4.30
CA CYS A 36 -10.59 -3.41 4.24
C CYS A 36 -9.49 -2.38 3.94
N LEU A 37 -9.62 -1.62 2.86
CA LEU A 37 -8.63 -0.60 2.47
C LEU A 37 -8.49 0.52 3.49
N PHE A 38 -9.60 0.96 4.09
CA PHE A 38 -9.57 1.96 5.16
C PHE A 38 -8.76 1.47 6.36
N LYS A 39 -8.98 0.22 6.80
CA LYS A 39 -8.22 -0.39 7.90
C LYS A 39 -6.73 -0.56 7.57
N LEU A 40 -6.41 -0.95 6.33
CA LEU A 40 -5.02 -1.02 5.87
C LEU A 40 -4.33 0.36 5.87
N ARG A 41 -5.05 1.42 5.50
CA ARG A 41 -4.51 2.79 5.59
C ARG A 41 -4.22 3.18 7.04
N LEU A 42 -5.13 2.92 7.98
CA LEU A 42 -4.90 3.16 9.41
C LEU A 42 -3.69 2.37 9.94
N MET A 43 -3.55 1.12 9.49
CA MET A 43 -2.41 0.28 9.83
C MET A 43 -1.09 0.92 9.38
N VAL A 44 -1.03 1.34 8.10
CA VAL A 44 0.14 2.03 7.52
C VAL A 44 0.44 3.34 8.25
N GLU A 45 -0.59 4.08 8.67
CA GLU A 45 -0.42 5.31 9.44
C GLU A 45 0.22 5.06 10.81
N LEU A 46 -0.23 4.03 11.53
CA LEU A 46 0.39 3.64 12.81
C LEU A 46 1.84 3.20 12.61
N MET A 47 2.13 2.40 11.58
CA MET A 47 3.49 1.98 11.26
C MET A 47 4.39 3.18 10.96
N ALA A 48 3.92 4.13 10.15
CA ALA A 48 4.67 5.34 9.80
C ALA A 48 4.94 6.20 11.05
N LYS A 49 3.91 6.42 11.89
CA LYS A 49 4.06 7.15 13.17
C LYS A 49 5.08 6.50 14.08
N ARG A 50 5.06 5.17 14.18
CA ARG A 50 6.02 4.43 15.01
C ARG A 50 7.45 4.54 14.46
N LEU A 51 7.65 4.37 13.16
CA LEU A 51 8.95 4.55 12.51
C LEU A 51 9.47 5.98 12.73
N ALA A 52 8.63 6.98 12.51
CA ALA A 52 9.02 8.38 12.65
C ALA A 52 9.42 8.71 14.09
N SER A 53 8.73 8.14 15.09
CA SER A 53 9.10 8.32 16.50
C SER A 53 10.48 7.75 16.88
N LEU A 54 11.01 6.80 16.10
CA LEU A 54 12.31 6.18 16.31
C LEU A 54 13.43 6.87 15.53
N SER A 55 13.09 7.45 14.38
CA SER A 55 14.06 7.94 13.40
C SER A 55 14.15 9.47 13.33
N ILE A 56 13.05 10.17 13.63
CA ILE A 56 12.94 11.61 13.39
C ILE A 56 12.57 12.30 14.71
N PRO A 57 13.54 12.89 15.42
CA PRO A 57 13.27 13.61 16.66
C PRO A 57 12.30 14.77 16.45
N GLY A 58 11.26 14.86 17.30
CA GLY A 58 10.32 15.98 17.26
C GLY A 58 9.41 16.00 16.03
N VAL A 59 9.16 14.86 15.37
CA VAL A 59 8.15 14.80 14.31
C VAL A 59 6.80 15.26 14.89
N GLY A 60 6.30 16.36 14.36
CA GLY A 60 5.01 16.92 14.77
C GLY A 60 3.83 16.16 14.16
N GLU A 61 2.63 16.74 14.25
CA GLU A 61 1.47 16.24 13.50
C GLU A 61 1.68 16.49 12.00
N ALA A 62 2.14 15.47 11.30
CA ALA A 62 2.22 15.43 9.85
C ALA A 62 1.15 14.48 9.30
N ASP A 63 0.62 14.80 8.13
CA ASP A 63 -0.23 13.86 7.41
C ASP A 63 0.58 12.64 6.93
N LEU A 64 -0.12 11.54 6.61
CA LEU A 64 0.55 10.30 6.22
C LEU A 64 1.44 10.48 4.98
N SER A 65 1.05 11.33 4.03
CA SER A 65 1.86 11.54 2.82
C SER A 65 3.19 12.21 3.14
N THR A 66 3.18 13.28 3.95
CA THR A 66 4.38 13.99 4.37
C THR A 66 5.27 13.11 5.23
N MET A 67 4.67 12.36 6.16
CA MET A 67 5.41 11.47 7.05
C MET A 67 6.18 10.38 6.30
N LEU A 68 5.56 9.73 5.31
CA LEU A 68 6.24 8.75 4.47
C LEU A 68 7.40 9.37 3.68
N GLY A 69 7.19 10.57 3.12
CA GLY A 69 8.23 11.28 2.39
C GLY A 69 9.39 11.79 3.26
N MET A 70 9.15 12.04 4.56
CA MET A 70 10.22 12.36 5.52
C MET A 70 11.00 11.10 5.89
N LEU A 71 10.31 9.99 6.16
CA LEU A 71 10.93 8.71 6.48
C LEU A 71 11.78 8.14 5.34
N GLU A 72 11.35 8.35 4.09
CA GLU A 72 12.10 7.98 2.91
C GLU A 72 13.38 8.82 2.77
N ARG A 73 13.29 10.14 2.97
CA ARG A 73 14.44 11.06 2.91
C ARG A 73 15.48 10.79 4.01
N GLU A 74 15.03 10.42 5.20
CA GLU A 74 15.89 10.03 6.32
C GLU A 74 16.52 8.64 6.13
N GLY A 75 16.12 7.89 5.10
CA GLY A 75 16.63 6.53 4.84
C GLY A 75 16.12 5.46 5.79
N SER A 76 15.22 5.80 6.71
CA SER A 76 14.62 4.86 7.67
C SER A 76 13.50 4.01 7.05
N LEU A 77 12.91 4.47 5.95
CA LEU A 77 11.94 3.72 5.15
C LEU A 77 12.52 3.51 3.75
N PRO A 78 12.99 2.29 3.41
CA PRO A 78 13.50 2.03 2.09
C PRO A 78 12.39 2.16 1.04
N ARG A 79 12.79 2.57 -0.17
CA ARG A 79 11.89 2.98 -1.24
C ARG A 79 10.83 1.94 -1.60
N THR A 80 11.19 0.66 -1.68
CA THR A 80 10.23 -0.41 -1.98
C THR A 80 9.10 -0.47 -0.95
N GLN A 81 9.40 -0.23 0.32
CA GLN A 81 8.40 -0.21 1.38
C GLN A 81 7.61 1.10 1.39
N ALA A 82 8.26 2.24 1.13
CA ALA A 82 7.58 3.52 0.92
C ALA A 82 6.52 3.43 -0.19
N ASP A 83 6.87 2.77 -1.30
CA ASP A 83 5.98 2.56 -2.43
C ASP A 83 4.74 1.74 -2.06
N GLY A 84 4.92 0.63 -1.33
CA GLY A 84 3.81 -0.16 -0.81
C GLY A 84 2.91 0.65 0.13
N MET A 85 3.51 1.42 1.04
CA MET A 85 2.75 2.27 1.98
C MET A 85 1.99 3.39 1.24
N HIS A 86 2.59 4.00 0.22
CA HIS A 86 1.92 4.98 -0.63
C HIS A 86 0.80 4.37 -1.47
N ALA A 87 0.97 3.16 -1.99
CA ALA A 87 -0.08 2.46 -2.73
C ALA A 87 -1.31 2.19 -1.85
N ILE A 88 -1.11 1.67 -0.63
CA ILE A 88 -2.18 1.49 0.36
C ILE A 88 -2.84 2.83 0.72
N ARG A 89 -2.05 3.89 0.92
CA ARG A 89 -2.59 5.24 1.19
C ARG A 89 -3.50 5.73 0.06
N ARG A 90 -3.07 5.59 -1.20
CA ARG A 90 -3.86 6.06 -2.36
C ARG A 90 -5.18 5.30 -2.46
N ASP A 91 -5.13 3.97 -2.39
CA ASP A 91 -6.32 3.15 -2.59
C ASP A 91 -7.27 3.28 -1.38
N GLY A 92 -6.75 3.35 -0.16
CA GLY A 92 -7.54 3.64 1.04
C GLY A 92 -8.14 5.05 1.06
N ASN A 93 -7.51 6.04 0.41
CA ASN A 93 -8.14 7.35 0.21
C ASN A 93 -9.26 7.26 -0.84
N ALA A 94 -9.04 6.55 -1.95
CA ALA A 94 -10.04 6.39 -3.00
C ALA A 94 -11.32 5.71 -2.49
N ALA A 95 -11.19 4.67 -1.66
CA ALA A 95 -12.32 3.98 -1.02
C ALA A 95 -13.19 4.94 -0.18
N VAL A 96 -12.56 5.84 0.59
CA VAL A 96 -13.29 6.82 1.44
C VAL A 96 -14.01 7.89 0.62
N HIS A 97 -13.51 8.21 -0.58
CA HIS A 97 -14.11 9.23 -1.46
C HIS A 97 -15.25 8.70 -2.35
N GLY A 98 -15.73 7.47 -2.11
CA GLY A 98 -16.92 6.91 -2.76
C GLY A 98 -16.67 6.18 -4.08
N ASN A 99 -15.42 5.89 -4.42
CA ASN A 99 -15.11 5.00 -5.53
C ASN A 99 -15.26 3.55 -5.03
N ALA A 100 -16.15 2.78 -5.66
CA ALA A 100 -16.33 1.38 -5.31
C ALA A 100 -15.01 0.62 -5.46
N THR A 101 -14.52 0.00 -4.39
CA THR A 101 -13.29 -0.80 -4.41
C THR A 101 -13.59 -2.23 -4.87
N PRO A 102 -12.94 -2.71 -5.95
CA PRO A 102 -13.01 -4.12 -6.30
C PRO A 102 -12.36 -5.01 -5.22
N ALA A 103 -13.00 -6.13 -4.87
CA ALA A 103 -12.42 -7.10 -3.94
C ALA A 103 -10.99 -7.57 -4.32
N PRO A 104 -10.63 -7.75 -5.60
CA PRO A 104 -9.25 -8.04 -6.02
C PRO A 104 -8.26 -6.96 -5.63
N THR A 105 -8.64 -5.68 -5.74
CA THR A 105 -7.82 -4.54 -5.32
C THR A 105 -7.53 -4.60 -3.82
N ALA A 106 -8.57 -4.82 -3.01
CA ALA A 106 -8.42 -4.98 -1.56
C ALA A 106 -7.55 -6.19 -1.21
N MET A 107 -7.75 -7.33 -1.88
CA MET A 107 -6.94 -8.54 -1.68
C MET A 107 -5.47 -8.33 -2.05
N ARG A 108 -5.17 -7.65 -3.16
CA ARG A 108 -3.79 -7.29 -3.52
C ARG A 108 -3.16 -6.43 -2.42
N ARG A 109 -3.88 -5.41 -1.94
CA ARG A 109 -3.36 -4.53 -0.87
C ARG A 109 -3.22 -5.24 0.46
N LEU A 110 -4.06 -6.21 0.76
CA LEU A 110 -3.90 -7.06 1.94
C LEU A 110 -2.62 -7.91 1.86
N ARG A 111 -2.31 -8.45 0.67
CA ARG A 111 -1.05 -9.17 0.43
C ARG A 111 0.17 -8.24 0.54
N ASP A 112 0.09 -7.04 -0.01
CA ASP A 112 1.14 -6.02 0.11
C ASP A 112 1.37 -5.64 1.56
N ALA A 113 0.29 -5.42 2.32
CA ALA A 113 0.30 -5.16 3.74
C ALA A 113 1.01 -6.28 4.52
N HIS A 114 0.73 -7.56 4.24
CA HIS A 114 1.42 -8.68 4.87
C HIS A 114 2.94 -8.63 4.67
N ARG A 115 3.39 -8.36 3.44
CA ARG A 115 4.83 -8.20 3.13
C ARG A 115 5.44 -7.01 3.87
N LEU A 116 4.74 -5.88 3.90
CA LEU A 116 5.16 -4.67 4.63
C LEU A 116 5.26 -4.92 6.14
N SER A 117 4.28 -5.60 6.72
CA SER A 117 4.25 -5.99 8.12
C SER A 117 5.46 -6.85 8.50
N GLY A 118 5.86 -7.78 7.64
CA GLY A 118 7.05 -8.60 7.84
C GLY A 118 8.36 -7.81 7.80
N TRP A 119 8.47 -6.79 6.95
CA TRP A 119 9.60 -5.85 6.99
C TRP A 119 9.57 -4.98 8.25
N TYR A 120 8.40 -4.44 8.61
CA TYR A 120 8.22 -3.57 9.77
C TYR A 120 8.59 -4.28 11.07
N ALA A 121 8.10 -5.50 11.28
CA ALA A 121 8.39 -6.28 12.49
C ALA A 121 9.91 -6.46 12.70
N ARG A 122 10.65 -6.75 11.62
CA ARG A 122 12.10 -6.90 11.66
C ARG A 122 12.85 -5.59 11.95
N ASN A 123 12.29 -4.45 11.56
CA ASN A 123 12.92 -3.14 11.80
C ASN A 123 12.63 -2.58 13.19
N ILE A 124 11.43 -2.81 13.73
CA ILE A 124 11.03 -2.31 15.04
C ILE A 124 11.65 -3.13 16.19
N VAL A 125 11.70 -4.46 16.05
CA VAL A 125 12.25 -5.34 17.09
C VAL A 125 13.65 -5.81 16.67
N ARG A 126 14.68 -5.11 17.17
CA ARG A 126 16.09 -5.44 16.92
C ARG A 126 16.40 -6.87 17.40
N GLY A 127 16.92 -7.71 16.49
CA GLY A 127 17.27 -9.10 16.78
C GLY A 127 16.08 -10.07 16.85
N GLY A 128 14.85 -9.61 16.58
CA GLY A 128 13.67 -10.45 16.51
C GLY A 128 13.68 -11.36 15.28
N ARG A 129 13.72 -12.68 15.50
CA ARG A 129 13.40 -13.66 14.44
C ARG A 129 11.88 -13.80 14.39
N PHE A 130 11.25 -13.16 13.40
CA PHE A 130 9.83 -13.33 13.11
C PHE A 130 9.67 -14.39 12.03
N ASP A 131 8.88 -15.42 12.32
CA ASP A 131 8.33 -16.27 11.29
C ASP A 131 7.06 -15.60 10.74
N ILE A 132 7.19 -15.04 9.54
CA ILE A 132 6.13 -14.27 8.88
C ILE A 132 5.14 -15.22 8.18
N GLY A 133 5.53 -16.48 7.94
CA GLY A 133 4.73 -17.43 7.17
C GLY A 133 4.46 -16.98 5.73
N GLU A 134 3.87 -17.88 4.95
CA GLU A 134 3.30 -17.51 3.65
C GLU A 134 1.92 -16.88 3.83
N PHE A 135 1.62 -15.86 3.00
CA PHE A 135 0.29 -15.25 3.00
C PHE A 135 -0.74 -16.26 2.48
N LYS A 136 -1.73 -16.57 3.32
CA LYS A 136 -2.88 -17.43 3.00
C LYS A 136 -4.08 -16.54 2.68
N PRO A 137 -4.48 -16.39 1.41
CA PRO A 137 -5.60 -15.53 1.04
C PRO A 137 -6.88 -15.95 1.78
N PRO A 138 -7.58 -15.01 2.45
CA PRO A 138 -8.90 -15.30 3.01
C PRO A 138 -9.84 -15.83 1.93
N GLN A 139 -10.65 -16.83 2.26
CA GLN A 139 -11.64 -17.37 1.33
C GLN A 139 -12.95 -16.59 1.45
N PRO A 140 -13.62 -16.27 0.33
CA PRO A 140 -14.94 -15.66 0.37
C PRO A 140 -15.97 -16.66 0.91
N GLN A 141 -17.02 -16.16 1.56
CA GLN A 141 -18.11 -16.99 2.11
C GLN A 141 -18.93 -17.69 1.00
N SER A 142 -18.95 -17.10 -0.19
CA SER A 142 -19.60 -17.62 -1.39
C SER A 142 -18.60 -17.64 -2.55
N ARG A 143 -18.66 -18.69 -3.38
CA ARG A 143 -17.79 -18.78 -4.56
C ARG A 143 -18.25 -17.76 -5.61
N PRO A 144 -17.36 -16.93 -6.17
CA PRO A 144 -17.72 -16.02 -7.24
C PRO A 144 -18.18 -16.80 -8.48
N SER A 145 -19.04 -16.18 -9.28
CA SER A 145 -19.43 -16.73 -10.59
C SER A 145 -18.24 -16.75 -11.56
N SER A 146 -18.36 -17.48 -12.67
CA SER A 146 -17.30 -17.52 -13.70
C SER A 146 -16.99 -16.13 -14.25
N GLU A 147 -18.04 -15.35 -14.52
CA GLU A 147 -17.92 -13.99 -15.06
C GLU A 147 -17.24 -13.03 -14.06
N GLU A 148 -17.58 -13.14 -12.77
CA GLU A 148 -16.92 -12.38 -11.70
C GLU A 148 -15.43 -12.74 -11.57
N SER A 149 -15.10 -14.02 -11.73
CA SER A 149 -13.70 -14.48 -11.72
C SER A 149 -12.90 -13.87 -12.88
N ASP A 150 -13.46 -13.91 -14.10
CA ASP A 150 -12.79 -13.36 -15.29
C ASP A 150 -12.60 -11.83 -15.18
N LEU A 151 -13.57 -11.12 -14.62
CA LEU A 151 -13.47 -9.69 -14.32
C LEU A 151 -12.39 -9.41 -13.26
N HIS A 152 -12.31 -10.23 -12.21
CA HIS A 152 -11.30 -10.09 -11.18
C HIS A 152 -9.88 -10.25 -11.73
N ASP A 153 -9.66 -11.20 -12.64
CA ASP A 153 -8.38 -11.42 -13.30
C ASP A 153 -7.98 -10.23 -14.19
N GLN A 154 -8.93 -9.66 -14.94
CA GLN A 154 -8.70 -8.46 -15.75
C GLN A 154 -8.35 -7.23 -14.89
N ILE A 155 -9.04 -7.06 -13.76
CA ILE A 155 -8.76 -5.99 -12.79
C ILE A 155 -7.33 -6.14 -12.26
N HIS A 156 -6.93 -7.35 -11.87
CA HIS A 156 -5.57 -7.62 -11.38
C HIS A 156 -4.51 -7.26 -12.43
N GLU A 157 -4.69 -7.67 -13.68
CA GLU A 157 -3.74 -7.38 -14.76
C GLU A 157 -3.63 -5.87 -15.07
N LEU A 158 -4.76 -5.16 -15.08
CA LEU A 158 -4.77 -3.71 -15.29
C LEU A 158 -4.04 -2.97 -14.16
N GLU A 159 -4.28 -3.38 -12.92
CA GLU A 159 -3.67 -2.74 -11.76
C GLU A 159 -2.15 -2.99 -11.69
N ASP A 160 -1.69 -4.21 -12.02
CA ASP A 160 -0.27 -4.52 -12.14
C ASP A 160 0.41 -3.67 -13.22
N ARG A 161 -0.23 -3.49 -14.38
CA ARG A 161 0.27 -2.60 -15.45
C ARG A 161 0.35 -1.15 -14.99
N ILE A 162 -0.66 -0.66 -14.26
CA ILE A 162 -0.66 0.70 -13.72
C ILE A 162 0.48 0.90 -12.74
N GLU A 163 0.72 -0.05 -11.83
CA GLU A 163 1.77 0.09 -10.82
C GLU A 163 3.17 -0.03 -11.42
N GLU A 164 3.38 -0.94 -12.37
CA GLU A 164 4.66 -1.03 -13.08
C GLU A 164 4.96 0.25 -13.88
N ARG A 165 3.95 0.84 -14.53
CA ARG A 165 4.10 2.12 -15.20
C ARG A 165 4.47 3.23 -14.22
N ARG A 166 3.81 3.29 -13.06
CA ARG A 166 4.14 4.27 -11.99
C ARG A 166 5.57 4.11 -11.50
N ARG A 167 6.01 2.88 -11.26
CA ARG A 167 7.38 2.55 -10.85
C ARG A 167 8.38 3.04 -11.90
N LYS A 168 8.16 2.73 -13.17
CA LYS A 168 8.98 3.20 -14.29
C LYS A 168 9.04 4.72 -14.40
N THR A 169 7.89 5.40 -14.33
CA THR A 169 7.85 6.87 -14.36
C THR A 169 8.62 7.46 -13.18
N ARG A 170 8.53 6.87 -11.98
CA ARG A 170 9.29 7.33 -10.81
C ARG A 170 10.79 7.04 -10.93
N ASP A 171 11.17 5.89 -11.48
CA ASP A 171 12.57 5.57 -11.74
C ASP A 171 13.16 6.55 -12.78
N ALA A 172 12.42 6.87 -13.84
CA ALA A 172 12.79 7.87 -14.82
C ALA A 172 12.87 9.29 -14.23
N LEU A 173 11.96 9.63 -13.31
CA LEU A 173 11.98 10.88 -12.53
C LEU A 173 13.26 11.04 -11.72
N LEU A 174 13.81 9.95 -11.18
CA LEU A 174 15.01 9.99 -10.35
C LEU A 174 16.31 9.81 -11.15
N LEU A 175 16.21 9.34 -12.40
CA LEU A 175 17.28 9.38 -13.38
C LEU A 175 17.49 10.82 -13.90
N PHE A 176 17.51 11.80 -13.00
CA PHE A 176 18.13 13.08 -13.27
C PHE A 176 19.59 12.79 -13.64
N ARG A 177 19.92 12.95 -14.91
CA ARG A 177 21.29 13.30 -15.27
C ARG A 177 21.52 14.66 -14.63
N GLU A 178 22.61 14.82 -13.89
CA GLU A 178 22.94 16.07 -13.16
C GLU A 178 22.94 17.34 -14.05
N ASP A 179 22.84 17.18 -15.39
CA ASP A 179 22.78 18.22 -16.41
C ASP A 179 21.36 18.64 -16.91
N GLU A 180 20.25 18.00 -16.53
CA GLU A 180 18.92 18.42 -17.04
C GLU A 180 18.31 19.58 -16.22
N SER A 181 17.96 20.68 -16.89
CA SER A 181 17.35 21.85 -16.23
C SER A 181 15.96 21.54 -15.66
N SER A 182 15.70 21.99 -14.44
CA SER A 182 14.42 21.80 -13.72
C SER A 182 13.20 22.27 -14.53
N GLU A 183 13.38 23.29 -15.37
CA GLU A 183 12.35 23.82 -16.26
C GLU A 183 11.98 22.87 -17.40
N ALA A 184 12.97 22.22 -18.02
CA ALA A 184 12.74 21.22 -19.07
C ALA A 184 11.99 20.01 -18.53
N VAL A 185 12.33 19.61 -17.31
CA VAL A 185 11.72 18.50 -16.57
C VAL A 185 10.26 18.81 -16.22
N CYS A 186 9.98 19.98 -15.64
CA CYS A 186 8.61 20.43 -15.37
C CYS A 186 7.75 20.47 -16.64
N LYS A 187 8.32 20.94 -17.76
CA LYS A 187 7.62 21.01 -19.04
C LYS A 187 7.25 19.64 -19.58
N ARG A 188 8.18 18.67 -19.51
CA ARG A 188 7.95 17.28 -19.92
C ARG A 188 6.84 16.63 -19.09
N TYR A 189 6.86 16.78 -17.77
CA TYR A 189 5.82 16.21 -16.90
C TYR A 189 4.45 16.85 -17.10
N ARG A 190 4.40 18.16 -17.36
CA ARG A 190 3.13 18.83 -17.66
C ARG A 190 2.49 18.31 -18.95
N ILE A 191 3.31 17.92 -19.93
CA ILE A 191 2.86 17.29 -21.16
C ILE A 191 2.40 15.85 -20.88
N GLU A 192 3.16 15.07 -20.13
CA GLU A 192 2.83 13.67 -19.83
C GLU A 192 1.56 13.54 -18.97
N LEU A 193 1.38 14.42 -17.97
CA LEU A 193 0.14 14.50 -17.18
C LEU A 193 -1.07 14.91 -18.02
N LYS A 194 -0.91 15.83 -18.98
CA LYS A 194 -1.97 16.17 -19.93
C LYS A 194 -2.33 14.98 -20.81
N ALA A 195 -1.34 14.23 -21.29
CA ALA A 195 -1.57 13.04 -22.09
C ALA A 195 -2.30 11.94 -21.29
N LEU A 196 -1.90 11.71 -20.03
CA LEU A 196 -2.58 10.78 -19.13
C LEU A 196 -4.04 11.18 -18.88
N ASN A 197 -4.30 12.47 -18.69
CA ASN A 197 -5.65 12.98 -18.50
C ASN A 197 -6.51 12.83 -19.78
N MET A 198 -5.92 13.04 -20.97
CA MET A 198 -6.61 12.76 -22.24
C MET A 198 -6.93 11.29 -22.43
N VAL A 199 -6.01 10.38 -22.07
CA VAL A 199 -6.26 8.93 -22.15
C VAL A 199 -7.37 8.51 -21.17
N ALA A 200 -7.40 9.09 -19.97
CA ALA A 200 -8.47 8.85 -19.01
C ALA A 200 -9.84 9.36 -19.50
N MET A 201 -9.87 10.52 -20.16
CA MET A 201 -11.10 11.09 -20.76
C MET A 201 -11.59 10.33 -21.99
N ALA A 202 -10.71 9.64 -22.73
CA ALA A 202 -11.06 8.85 -23.91
C ALA A 202 -11.48 7.41 -23.57
N ALA A 203 -11.23 6.96 -22.34
CA ALA A 203 -11.59 5.63 -21.84
C ALA A 203 -12.89 5.61 -21.02
N GLY A 204 -13.55 6.76 -20.85
CA GLY A 204 -14.91 6.91 -20.34
C GLY A 204 -15.85 7.36 -21.43
#